data_AF-A0A7K7DY50-F1
#
_entry.id   AF-A0A7K7DY50-F1
#
_cell.length_a   1.000
_cell.length_b   1.000
_cell.length_c   1.000
_cell.angle_alpha   90.00
_cell.angle_beta   90.00
_cell.angle_gamma   90.00
#
_symmetry.space_group_name_H-M   'P 1'
#
loop_
_entity.id
_entity.type
_entity.pdbx_description
1 polymer ?
#
loop_
_entity_poly.entity_id
_entity_poly.type
_entity_poly.pdbx_seq_one_letter_code
_entity_poly.pdbx_strand_id
1 'polypeptide(L)'
;MKMVSVLLLLLSSLLGSPAAPSQRPACYKRALKEHSCHTLPESKENLRHIDHGLQDHFWEGKGCEVICYCNLNELLCCPKDIFFGPKVSFVIPCNSQ
;
A
#
# COMPACT_ATOMS: atom_id res chain seq x y z
N MET A 1 3.84 -43.33 -21.28
CA MET A 1 4.99 -42.49 -21.68
C MET A 1 4.58 -41.21 -22.42
N LYS A 2 3.73 -41.28 -23.46
CA LYS A 2 3.29 -40.09 -24.23
C LYS A 2 2.69 -38.95 -23.40
N MET A 3 1.85 -39.28 -22.43
CA MET A 3 1.17 -38.29 -21.58
C MET A 3 2.13 -37.51 -20.66
N VAL A 4 3.18 -38.18 -20.18
CA VAL A 4 4.25 -37.56 -19.36
C VAL A 4 5.05 -36.56 -20.20
N SER A 5 5.34 -36.90 -21.46
CA SER A 5 6.07 -36.00 -22.36
C SER A 5 5.27 -34.74 -22.69
N VAL A 6 3.95 -34.87 -22.88
CA VAL A 6 3.04 -33.74 -23.11
C VAL A 6 2.97 -32.84 -21.87
N LEU A 7 2.86 -33.43 -20.67
CA LEU A 7 2.82 -32.70 -19.41
C LEU A 7 4.11 -31.90 -19.18
N LEU A 8 5.28 -32.51 -19.45
CA LEU A 8 6.58 -31.84 -19.32
C LEU A 8 6.73 -30.67 -20.30
N LEU A 9 6.26 -30.84 -21.55
CA LEU A 9 6.26 -29.76 -22.55
C LEU A 9 5.37 -28.58 -22.13
N LEU A 10 4.20 -28.86 -21.57
CA LEU A 10 3.28 -27.85 -21.03
C LEU A 10 3.90 -27.12 -19.83
N LEU A 11 4.50 -27.84 -18.89
CA LEU A 11 5.16 -27.23 -17.73
C LEU A 11 6.32 -26.33 -18.16
N SER A 12 7.09 -26.74 -19.17
CA SER A 12 8.24 -25.98 -19.68
C SER A 12 7.85 -24.62 -20.25
N SER A 13 6.65 -24.50 -20.84
CA SER A 13 6.18 -23.23 -21.39
C SER A 13 5.75 -22.21 -20.32
N LEU A 14 5.46 -22.64 -19.10
CA LEU A 14 5.20 -21.73 -17.97
C LEU A 14 6.45 -21.01 -17.47
N LEU A 15 7.66 -21.60 -17.62
CA LEU A 15 8.90 -20.98 -17.14
C LEU A 15 9.29 -19.71 -17.92
N GLY A 16 8.79 -19.54 -19.15
CA GLY A 16 9.09 -18.38 -20.00
C GLY A 16 8.05 -17.27 -19.94
N SER A 17 6.97 -17.44 -19.16
CA SER A 17 5.92 -16.42 -19.07
C SER A 17 6.38 -15.31 -18.13
N PRO A 18 6.49 -14.04 -18.61
CA PRO A 18 6.78 -12.93 -17.72
C PRO A 18 5.68 -12.88 -16.66
N ALA A 19 6.09 -12.84 -15.39
CA ALA A 19 5.14 -12.67 -14.30
C ALA A 19 4.34 -11.39 -14.56
N ALA A 20 3.00 -11.51 -14.55
CA ALA A 20 2.15 -10.34 -14.68
C ALA A 20 2.52 -9.34 -13.57
N PRO A 21 2.65 -8.03 -13.87
CA PRO A 21 2.86 -7.04 -12.84
C PRO A 21 1.78 -7.19 -11.77
N SER A 22 2.18 -7.15 -10.50
CA SER A 22 1.22 -7.15 -9.41
C SER A 22 0.28 -5.96 -9.59
N GLN A 23 -1.04 -6.18 -9.57
CA GLN A 23 -2.03 -5.09 -9.64
C GLN A 23 -2.07 -4.24 -8.36
N ARG A 24 -1.00 -4.28 -7.54
CA ARG A 24 -0.92 -3.45 -6.33
C ARG A 24 -1.01 -1.98 -6.76
N PRO A 25 -1.97 -1.23 -6.22
CA PRO A 25 -2.10 0.18 -6.56
C PRO A 25 -0.79 0.89 -6.25
N ALA A 26 -0.28 1.65 -7.22
CA ALA A 26 0.88 2.50 -7.00
C ALA A 26 0.54 3.65 -6.03
N CYS A 27 1.56 4.40 -5.64
CA CYS A 27 1.37 5.64 -4.92
C CYS A 27 0.50 6.62 -5.71
N TYR A 28 -0.38 7.34 -5.01
CA TYR A 28 -1.19 8.40 -5.59
C TYR A 28 -1.11 9.66 -4.74
N LYS A 29 -1.26 10.81 -5.41
CA LYS A 29 -1.35 12.12 -4.77
C LYS A 29 -2.79 12.61 -4.80
N ARG A 30 -3.20 13.28 -3.73
CA ARG A 30 -4.54 13.85 -3.61
C ARG A 30 -4.48 15.21 -2.93
N ALA A 31 -5.02 16.23 -3.60
CA ALA A 31 -5.19 17.55 -3.02
C ALA A 31 -6.45 17.60 -2.13
N LEU A 32 -6.33 18.27 -0.98
CA LEU A 32 -7.40 18.58 -0.05
C LEU A 32 -7.82 20.03 -0.31
N LYS A 33 -9.02 20.22 -0.84
CA LYS A 33 -9.46 21.53 -1.36
C LYS A 33 -9.61 22.61 -0.27
N GLU A 34 -9.98 22.22 0.96
CA GLU A 34 -10.46 23.17 1.99
C GLU A 34 -9.81 22.99 3.36
N HIS A 35 -9.03 21.92 3.57
CA HIS A 35 -8.48 21.58 4.88
C HIS A 35 -6.99 21.28 4.78
N SER A 36 -6.26 21.70 5.81
CA SER A 36 -4.95 21.12 6.03
C SER A 36 -5.12 19.65 6.39
N CYS A 37 -4.25 18.78 5.87
CA CYS A 37 -4.23 17.38 6.27
C CYS A 37 -3.94 17.19 7.75
N HIS A 38 -3.52 18.23 8.50
CA HIS A 38 -3.38 18.19 9.96
C HIS A 38 -4.73 18.29 10.71
N THR A 39 -5.78 18.77 10.05
CA THR A 39 -7.10 18.99 10.65
C THR A 39 -8.18 18.16 9.97
N LEU A 40 -7.80 17.06 9.32
CA LEU A 40 -8.76 16.18 8.67
C LEU A 40 -9.67 15.53 9.73
N PRO A 41 -11.00 15.60 9.57
CA PRO A 41 -11.89 14.80 10.39
C PRO A 41 -11.68 13.32 10.04
N GLU A 42 -11.31 12.50 11.04
CA GLU A 42 -11.04 11.06 10.87
C GLU A 42 -12.17 10.31 10.13
N SER A 43 -13.42 10.78 10.27
CA SER A 43 -14.61 10.20 9.67
C SER A 43 -14.79 10.49 8.17
N LYS A 44 -14.16 11.53 7.62
CA LYS A 44 -14.46 11.98 6.24
C LYS A 44 -13.64 11.24 5.19
N GLU A 45 -12.46 10.75 5.57
CA GLU A 45 -11.50 10.15 4.62
C GLU A 45 -11.19 8.68 4.91
N ASN A 46 -11.77 8.07 5.95
CA ASN A 46 -11.36 6.74 6.46
C ASN A 46 -9.85 6.67 6.76
N LEU A 47 -9.28 7.81 7.13
CA LEU A 47 -7.89 7.98 7.50
C LEU A 47 -7.86 8.32 8.98
N ARG A 48 -6.92 7.74 9.71
CA ARG A 48 -6.68 8.04 11.12
C ARG A 48 -5.19 8.29 11.34
N HIS A 49 -4.86 9.01 12.41
CA HIS A 49 -3.46 9.20 12.79
C HIS A 49 -2.80 7.87 13.19
N ILE A 50 -1.49 7.77 12.97
CA ILE A 50 -0.70 6.63 13.42
C ILE A 50 -0.24 6.91 14.85
N ASP A 51 -0.92 6.31 15.84
CA ASP A 51 -0.74 6.59 17.27
C ASP A 51 0.67 6.33 17.82
N HIS A 52 1.46 5.45 17.18
CA HIS A 52 2.70 4.92 17.75
C HIS A 52 3.90 5.07 16.80
N GLY A 53 4.66 6.16 16.97
CA GLY A 53 6.04 6.28 16.47
C GLY A 53 6.25 7.12 15.21
N LEU A 54 5.20 7.69 14.63
CA LEU A 54 5.29 8.62 13.50
C LEU A 54 4.60 9.94 13.87
N GLN A 55 5.21 11.07 13.54
CA GLN A 55 4.66 12.40 13.86
C GLN A 55 3.34 12.68 13.10
N ASP A 56 2.63 13.74 13.49
CA ASP A 56 1.29 14.19 13.03
C ASP A 56 1.13 14.44 11.51
N HIS A 57 2.12 14.05 10.72
CA HIS A 57 2.12 14.06 9.27
C HIS A 57 1.67 12.72 8.65
N PHE A 58 1.59 11.64 9.42
CA PHE A 58 1.27 10.32 8.87
C PHE A 58 -0.13 9.87 9.25
N TRP A 59 -0.83 9.37 8.24
CA TRP A 59 -2.17 8.85 8.34
C TRP A 59 -2.19 7.41 7.84
N GLU A 60 -2.95 6.55 8.49
CA GLU A 60 -3.24 5.20 8.01
C GLU A 60 -4.68 5.08 7.55
N GLY A 61 -4.87 4.38 6.43
CA GLY A 61 -6.19 4.00 5.95
C GLY A 61 -6.73 2.76 6.66
N LYS A 62 -7.97 2.39 6.30
CA LYS A 62 -8.63 1.18 6.81
C LYS A 62 -7.73 -0.05 6.68
N GLY A 63 -7.62 -0.81 7.76
CA GLY A 63 -6.78 -2.02 7.80
C GLY A 63 -5.28 -1.77 7.69
N CYS A 64 -4.82 -0.51 7.74
CA CYS A 64 -3.41 -0.12 7.60
C CYS A 64 -2.76 -0.61 6.29
N GLU A 65 -3.58 -0.89 5.27
CA GLU A 65 -3.09 -1.29 3.96
C GLU A 65 -2.42 -0.12 3.23
N VAL A 66 -2.91 1.10 3.48
CA VAL A 66 -2.45 2.34 2.87
C VAL A 66 -1.93 3.29 3.95
N ILE A 67 -0.81 3.94 3.66
CA ILE A 67 -0.21 4.99 4.46
C ILE A 67 -0.17 6.26 3.63
N CYS A 68 -0.55 7.37 4.23
CA CYS A 68 -0.53 8.69 3.63
C CYS A 68 0.40 9.63 4.39
N TYR A 69 1.22 10.39 3.66
CA TYR A 69 1.98 11.51 4.18
C TYR A 69 1.28 12.83 3.86
N CYS A 70 1.12 13.65 4.89
CA CYS A 70 0.55 14.97 4.86
C CYS A 70 1.62 16.02 4.56
N ASN A 71 1.42 16.72 3.43
CA ASN A 71 2.16 17.90 3.07
C ASN A 71 1.19 19.08 2.89
N LEU A 72 0.93 19.82 3.97
CA LEU A 72 0.02 20.96 4.03
C LEU A 72 -1.44 20.64 3.63
N ASN A 73 -1.75 20.72 2.34
CA ASN A 73 -3.06 20.46 1.75
C ASN A 73 -2.99 19.34 0.69
N GLU A 74 -1.93 18.54 0.69
CA GLU A 74 -1.76 17.38 -0.19
C GLU A 74 -1.49 16.13 0.65
N LEU A 75 -2.08 15.00 0.23
CA LEU A 75 -1.78 13.67 0.72
C LEU A 75 -1.06 12.87 -0.37
N LEU A 76 0.08 12.28 0.00
CA LEU A 76 0.73 11.24 -0.79
C LEU A 76 0.46 9.89 -0.13
N CYS A 77 -0.35 9.05 -0.77
CA CYS A 77 -0.79 7.77 -0.24
C CYS A 77 -0.21 6.60 -1.04
N CYS A 78 0.30 5.59 -0.36
CA CYS A 78 0.85 4.38 -0.97
C CYS A 78 0.50 3.13 -0.14
N PRO A 79 0.56 1.93 -0.72
CA PRO A 79 0.60 0.70 0.07
C PRO A 79 1.72 0.74 1.11
N LYS A 80 1.47 0.23 2.32
CA LYS A 80 2.40 0.31 3.46
C LYS A 80 3.80 -0.24 3.14
N ASP A 81 3.86 -1.36 2.43
CA ASP A 81 5.09 -2.04 2.01
C ASP A 81 5.89 -1.26 0.96
N ILE A 82 5.20 -0.45 0.14
CA ILE A 82 5.83 0.45 -0.82
C ILE A 82 6.29 1.72 -0.11
N PHE A 83 5.46 2.29 0.77
CA PHE A 83 5.74 3.55 1.44
C PHE A 83 7.00 3.49 2.32
N PHE A 84 7.03 2.52 3.24
CA PHE A 84 8.16 2.35 4.16
C PHE A 84 9.26 1.43 3.60
N GLY A 85 8.97 0.75 2.50
CA GLY A 85 9.79 -0.34 2.01
C GLY A 85 9.68 -1.61 2.86
N PRO A 86 10.12 -2.77 2.33
CA PRO A 86 9.92 -4.08 2.94
C PRO A 86 10.66 -4.28 4.27
N LYS A 87 11.70 -3.48 4.55
CA LYS A 87 12.49 -3.57 5.78
C LYS A 87 11.91 -2.81 6.97
N VAL A 88 11.00 -1.88 6.73
CA VAL A 88 10.47 -0.99 7.78
C VAL A 88 8.96 -1.16 7.95
N SER A 89 8.24 -1.57 6.90
CA SER A 89 6.78 -1.75 6.96
C SER A 89 6.30 -2.74 8.04
N PHE A 90 7.12 -3.70 8.47
CA PHE A 90 6.77 -4.65 9.50
C PHE A 90 6.92 -4.12 10.94
N VAL A 91 7.78 -3.12 11.17
CA VAL A 91 8.03 -2.58 12.52
C VAL A 91 7.05 -1.49 12.92
N ILE A 92 6.40 -0.84 11.94
CA ILE A 92 5.44 0.23 12.23
C ILE A 92 4.10 -0.42 12.58
N PRO A 93 3.66 -0.39 13.84
CA PRO A 93 2.47 -1.08 14.27
C PRO A 93 1.23 -0.46 13.62
N CYS A 94 0.29 -1.31 13.23
CA CYS A 94 -1.04 -0.89 12.82
C CYS A 94 -1.97 -1.16 14.00
N ASN A 95 -2.79 -0.18 14.40
CA ASN A 95 -3.83 -0.46 15.38
C ASN A 95 -4.92 -1.29 14.70
N SER A 96 -4.99 -2.60 14.98
CA SER A 96 -6.09 -3.44 14.51
C SER A 96 -7.37 -3.01 15.23
N GLN A 97 -8.20 -2.23 14.55
CA GLN A 97 -9.57 -1.96 14.98
C GLN A 97 -10.52 -2.71 14.04
#